data_AF-A0A942GL25-F1
#
_entry.id   AF-A0A942GL25-F1
#
_cell.length_a   1.000
_cell.length_b   1.000
_cell.length_c   1.000
_cell.angle_alpha   90.00
_cell.angle_beta   90.00
_cell.angle_gamma   90.00
#
_symmetry.space_group_name_H-M   'P 1'
#
loop_
_entity.id
_entity.type
_entity.pdbx_description
1 polymer ?
#
loop_
_entity_poly.entity_id
_entity_poly.type
_entity_poly.pdbx_seq_one_letter_code
_entity_poly.pdbx_strand_id
1 'polypeptide(L)' 'MDENKTVLDDKIDSVKKKISFRQIFNILIIIIMLIFALQNLESIRVSLLFFSFEMPLFVLIIAVFAIGFFTNKLTKKS' A
#
# COMPACT_ATOMS: atom_id res chain seq x y z
N MET A 1 47.34 -8.54 -17.23
CA MET A 1 46.00 -8.07 -16.82
C MET A 1 46.12 -7.69 -15.35
N ASP A 2 45.76 -6.46 -15.00
CA ASP A 2 46.05 -5.85 -13.69
C ASP A 2 45.01 -6.32 -12.66
N GLU A 3 45.45 -7.21 -11.76
CA GLU A 3 44.64 -7.88 -10.72
C GLU A 3 43.92 -6.88 -9.80
N ASN A 4 44.50 -5.69 -9.60
CA ASN A 4 43.92 -4.66 -8.75
C ASN A 4 42.66 -4.04 -9.37
N LYS A 5 42.61 -3.96 -10.69
CA LYS A 5 41.44 -3.45 -11.42
C LYS A 5 40.25 -4.40 -11.31
N THR A 6 40.50 -5.71 -11.33
CA THR A 6 39.47 -6.75 -11.26
C THR A 6 38.77 -6.79 -9.89
N VAL A 7 39.55 -6.62 -8.81
CA VAL A 7 39.01 -6.53 -7.44
C VAL A 7 38.18 -5.26 -7.22
N LEU A 8 38.55 -4.16 -7.89
CA LEU A 8 37.79 -2.91 -7.85
C LEU A 8 36.44 -3.05 -8.55
N ASP A 9 36.44 -3.66 -9.75
CA ASP A 9 35.26 -3.86 -10.57
C ASP A 9 34.26 -4.83 -9.88
N ASP A 10 34.73 -5.92 -9.28
CA ASP A 10 33.90 -6.84 -8.49
C ASP A 10 33.26 -6.19 -7.26
N LYS A 11 33.98 -5.28 -6.58
CA LYS A 11 33.41 -4.49 -5.49
C LYS A 11 32.32 -3.54 -5.99
N ILE A 12 32.53 -2.89 -7.12
CA ILE A 12 31.56 -1.95 -7.72
C ILE A 12 30.27 -2.70 -8.11
N ASP A 13 30.37 -3.89 -8.71
CA ASP A 13 29.22 -4.69 -9.10
C ASP A 13 28.45 -5.28 -7.90
N SER A 14 29.14 -5.62 -6.81
CA SER A 14 28.50 -6.04 -5.55
C SER A 14 27.70 -4.91 -4.88
N VAL A 15 28.13 -3.65 -5.05
CA VAL A 15 27.44 -2.45 -4.55
C VAL A 15 26.28 -2.06 -5.46
N LYS A 16 26.34 -2.41 -6.76
CA LYS A 16 25.31 -2.15 -7.77
C LYS A 16 24.10 -3.09 -7.66
N LYS A 17 23.63 -3.31 -6.43
CA LYS A 17 22.44 -4.10 -6.12
C LYS A 17 21.25 -3.49 -6.85
N LYS A 18 20.83 -4.14 -7.94
CA LYS A 18 19.70 -3.69 -8.76
C LYS A 18 18.43 -3.77 -7.93
N ILE A 19 17.84 -2.61 -7.65
CA ILE A 19 16.51 -2.54 -7.05
C ILE A 19 15.55 -3.30 -7.98
N SER A 20 14.82 -4.26 -7.41
CA SER A 20 13.87 -5.05 -8.19
C SER A 20 12.70 -4.16 -8.63
N PHE A 21 12.23 -4.34 -9.86
CA PHE A 21 11.03 -3.66 -10.34
C PHE A 21 9.83 -3.82 -9.38
N ARG A 22 9.71 -5.00 -8.74
CA ARG A 22 8.66 -5.25 -7.73
C ARG A 22 8.80 -4.35 -6.51
N GLN A 23 10.02 -4.04 -6.08
CA GLN A 23 10.27 -3.17 -4.93
C GLN A 23 9.88 -1.72 -5.26
N ILE A 24 10.25 -1.24 -6.45
CA ILE A 24 9.87 0.10 -6.92
C ILE A 24 8.34 0.22 -7.01
N PHE A 25 7.70 -0.78 -7.60
CA PHE A 25 6.24 -0.82 -7.71
C PHE A 25 5.54 -0.82 -6.35
N ASN A 26 6.03 -1.61 -5.39
CA ASN A 26 5.50 -1.64 -4.03
C ASN A 26 5.64 -0.28 -3.33
N ILE A 27 6.81 0.36 -3.45
CA ILE A 27 7.05 1.70 -2.90
C ILE A 27 6.08 2.71 -3.51
N LEU A 28 5.90 2.67 -4.83
CA LEU A 28 4.96 3.54 -5.54
C LEU A 28 3.53 3.37 -5.02
N ILE A 29 3.07 2.12 -4.85
CA ILE A 29 1.74 1.83 -4.29
C ILE A 29 1.60 2.42 -2.88
N ILE A 30 2.60 2.24 -2.02
CA ILE A 30 2.57 2.77 -0.64
C ILE A 30 2.45 4.29 -0.66
N ILE A 31 3.21 4.98 -1.52
CA ILE A 31 3.14 6.44 -1.65
C ILE A 31 1.74 6.88 -2.10
N ILE A 32 1.19 6.24 -3.13
CA ILE A 32 -0.17 6.55 -3.61
C ILE A 32 -1.21 6.35 -2.50
N MET A 33 -1.11 5.24 -1.76
CA MET A 33 -2.02 4.93 -0.66
C MET A 33 -1.92 5.97 0.46
N LEU A 34 -0.71 6.44 0.77
CA LEU A 34 -0.49 7.47 1.76
C LEU A 34 -1.09 8.82 1.32
N ILE A 35 -0.84 9.25 0.08
CA ILE A 35 -1.43 10.47 -0.48
C ILE A 35 -2.95 10.38 -0.45
N PHE A 36 -3.51 9.24 -0.87
CA PHE A 36 -4.93 8.99 -0.81
C PHE A 36 -5.47 9.12 0.61
N ALA A 37 -4.86 8.47 1.60
CA ALA A 37 -5.30 8.55 2.99
C ALA A 37 -5.26 10.00 3.51
N LEU A 38 -4.17 10.72 3.24
CA LEU A 38 -4.00 12.12 3.68
C LEU A 38 -5.02 13.06 3.04
N GLN A 39 -5.30 12.89 1.75
CA GLN A 39 -6.32 13.69 1.05
C GLN A 39 -7.74 13.38 1.54
N ASN A 40 -7.98 12.16 1.99
CA ASN A 40 -9.28 11.69 2.48
C ASN A 40 -9.41 11.75 4.01
N LEU A 41 -8.59 12.57 4.68
CA LEU A 41 -8.71 12.88 6.12
C LEU A 41 -9.92 13.76 6.43
N GLU A 42 -10.46 14.45 5.42
CA GLU A 42 -11.65 15.27 5.59
C GLU A 42 -12.82 14.41 6.09
N SER A 43 -13.47 14.91 7.13
CA SER A 43 -14.57 14.22 7.79
C SER A 43 -15.84 14.39 6.97
N ILE A 44 -16.42 13.26 6.58
CA ILE A 44 -17.71 13.20 5.90
C ILE A 44 -18.78 12.75 6.89
N ARG A 45 -19.99 13.28 6.73
CA ARG A 45 -21.15 12.81 7.46
C ARG A 45 -21.72 11.56 6.80
N VAL A 46 -21.65 10.45 7.51
CA VAL A 46 -22.25 9.18 7.11
C VAL A 46 -23.61 9.07 7.78
N SER A 47 -24.66 8.86 6.99
CA SER A 47 -26.00 8.61 7.50
C SER A 47 -26.44 7.20 7.15
N LEU A 48 -26.78 6.44 8.18
CA LEU A 48 -27.35 5.10 8.10
C LEU A 48 -28.83 5.16 8.52
N LEU A 49 -29.55 4.04 8.39
CA LEU A 49 -31.01 3.99 8.51
C LEU A 49 -31.55 4.63 9.81
N PHE A 50 -30.81 4.54 10.93
CA PHE A 50 -31.23 5.05 12.23
C PHE A 50 -30.18 5.92 12.94
N PHE A 51 -29.02 6.16 12.33
CA PHE A 51 -27.95 6.92 12.98
C PHE A 51 -27.09 7.64 11.96
N SER A 52 -26.51 8.76 12.38
CA SER A 52 -25.54 9.51 11.58
C SER A 52 -24.32 9.83 12.43
N PHE A 53 -23.15 9.79 11.81
CA PHE A 53 -21.88 10.07 12.47
C PHE A 53 -20.87 10.64 11.46
N GLU A 54 -19.81 11.26 11.96
CA GLU A 54 -18.77 11.86 11.13
C GLU A 54 -17.50 11.00 11.20
N MET A 55 -16.91 10.75 10.04
CA MET A 55 -15.67 9.99 9.93
C MET A 55 -14.88 10.39 8.69
N PRO A 56 -13.55 10.23 8.69
CA PRO A 56 -12.76 10.42 7.48
C PRO A 56 -13.18 9.44 6.37
N LEU A 57 -13.21 9.92 5.12
CA LEU A 57 -13.66 9.12 3.97
C LEU A 57 -12.82 7.85 3.77
N PHE A 58 -11.51 7.89 4.04
CA PHE A 58 -10.67 6.69 3.92
C PHE A 58 -11.10 5.57 4.89
N VAL A 59 -11.55 5.93 6.10
CA VAL A 59 -12.03 4.96 7.10
C VAL A 59 -13.33 4.31 6.61
N LEU A 60 -14.22 5.08 5.97
CA LEU A 60 -15.45 4.55 5.41
C LEU A 60 -15.16 3.51 4.32
N ILE A 61 -14.21 3.79 3.44
CA ILE A 61 -13.81 2.88 2.36
C ILE A 61 -13.27 1.56 2.92
N ILE A 62 -12.39 1.63 3.93
CA ILE A 62 -11.87 0.44 4.61
C ILE A 62 -13.00 -0.35 5.27
N ALA A 63 -13.92 0.33 5.95
CA ALA A 63 -15.06 -0.32 6.61
C ALA A 63 -15.98 -1.04 5.62
N VAL A 64 -16.36 -0.39 4.52
CA VAL A 64 -17.21 -0.99 3.47
C VAL A 64 -16.51 -2.20 2.82
N PHE A 65 -15.21 -2.07 2.52
CA PHE A 65 -14.43 -3.18 1.98
C PHE A 65 -14.37 -4.37 2.95
N ALA A 66 -14.10 -4.10 4.23
CA ALA A 66 -14.08 -5.12 5.27
C ALA A 66 -15.43 -5.82 5.40
N ILE A 67 -16.54 -5.06 5.44
CA ILE A 67 -17.90 -5.62 5.47
C ILE A 67 -18.14 -6.53 4.27
N GLY A 68 -17.83 -6.09 3.05
CA GLY A 68 -17.99 -6.91 1.85
C GLY A 68 -17.14 -8.20 1.88
N PHE A 69 -15.88 -8.08 2.28
CA PHE A 69 -14.97 -9.22 2.41
C PHE A 69 -15.46 -10.23 3.46
N PHE A 70 -15.81 -9.77 4.65
CA PHE A 70 -16.30 -10.63 5.73
C PHE A 70 -17.66 -11.24 5.39
N THR A 71 -18.57 -10.48 4.78
CA THR A 71 -19.85 -11.00 4.29
C THR A 71 -19.61 -12.17 3.35
N ASN A 72 -18.75 -12.02 2.33
CA ASN A 72 -18.40 -13.12 1.42
C ASN A 72 -17.74 -14.30 2.15
N LYS A 73 -16.84 -14.04 3.10
CA LYS A 73 -16.18 -15.10 3.88
C LYS A 73 -17.17 -15.91 4.73
N LEU A 74 -18.19 -15.25 5.29
CA LEU A 74 -19.22 -15.89 6.12
C LEU A 74 -20.29 -16.60 5.29
N THR A 75 -20.60 -16.10 4.09
CA THR A 75 -21.60 -16.70 3.20
C THR A 75 -21.04 -17.76 2.26
N LYS A 76 -19.70 -17.84 2.11
CA LYS A 76 -19.02 -18.92 1.40
C LYS A 76 -19.22 -20.24 2.18
N LYS A 77 -20.29 -20.95 1.84
CA LYS A 77 -20.62 -22.29 2.34
C LYS A 77 -19.45 -23.24 2.04
N SER A 78 -19.00 -23.97 3.06
CA SER A 78 -17.99 -25.04 2.92
C SER A 78 -18.49 -26.17 2.03
#